data_AF-A0A960UKI5-F1
#
_entry.id   AF-A0A960UKI5-F1
#
_cell.length_a   1.000
_cell.length_b   1.000
_cell.length_c   1.000
_cell.angle_alpha   90.00
_cell.angle_beta   90.00
_cell.angle_gamma   90.00
#
_symmetry.space_group_name_H-M   'P 1'
#
loop_
_entity.id
_entity.type
_entity.pdbx_description
1 polymer ?
#
loop_
_entity_poly.entity_id
_entity_poly.type
_entity_poly.pdbx_seq_one_letter_code
_entity_poly.pdbx_strand_id
1 'polypeptide(L)'
;MGNTEQSRVGITQVRFDGELAVNPHNISNPAGPGVGFTGYPLMQNRHQKPVDWVDEAWDLPGMVSGKKCKYRIHLLSLIIGVLSTLYLQCNISELDCRFEDPTCNPMAVVLLDSSNGVSTPTGTGTTSIHLFASNALHPGNWGNRSTSSFACSSERTTYYTSLACSNDLALLSYPGDPMSGATGTHGVPAGVPILSETDAVIDTSMAALFDGSIAQSLNAAGVTTIGTRYWTGTLQDGSVATDHCNGWTDGTPGFSGTAGLRTSTNNTWTNSEIVTCDNTRHYICLCW
;
A
#
# COMPACT_ATOMS: atom_id res chain seq x y z
N MET A 1 52.87 29.48 -42.07
CA MET A 1 51.98 30.57 -41.63
C MET A 1 50.59 29.98 -41.46
N GLY A 2 50.25 29.56 -40.24
CA GLY A 2 48.95 28.96 -39.93
C GLY A 2 48.57 29.45 -38.54
N ASN A 3 47.53 30.28 -38.47
CA ASN A 3 47.09 30.94 -37.25
C ASN A 3 46.13 30.03 -36.50
N THR A 4 46.46 29.76 -35.24
CA THR A 4 45.62 29.05 -34.28
C THR A 4 44.70 30.05 -33.59
N GLU A 5 43.39 29.97 -33.86
CA GLU A 5 42.36 30.69 -33.09
C GLU A 5 42.10 29.97 -31.77
N GLN A 6 42.40 30.63 -30.65
CA GLN A 6 41.98 30.23 -29.31
C GLN A 6 40.66 30.93 -28.96
N SER A 7 39.58 30.16 -28.86
CA SER A 7 38.30 30.60 -28.31
C SER A 7 38.36 30.62 -26.78
N ARG A 8 38.24 31.81 -26.17
CA ARG A 8 38.13 32.02 -24.72
C ARG A 8 36.66 31.96 -24.31
N VAL A 9 36.29 30.95 -23.52
CA VAL A 9 35.02 30.89 -22.79
C VAL A 9 35.17 31.68 -21.49
N GLY A 10 34.40 32.76 -21.36
CA GLY A 10 34.33 33.55 -20.14
C GLY A 10 33.43 32.88 -19.11
N ILE A 11 34.02 32.37 -18.03
CA ILE A 11 33.29 31.87 -16.86
C ILE A 11 33.03 33.07 -15.94
N THR A 12 31.76 33.44 -15.78
CA THR A 12 31.33 34.45 -14.83
C THR A 12 31.20 33.80 -13.45
N GLN A 13 32.11 34.13 -12.55
CA GLN A 13 32.14 33.63 -11.17
C GLN A 13 31.20 34.50 -10.32
N VAL A 14 30.05 33.94 -9.92
CA VAL A 14 29.14 34.59 -8.96
C VAL A 14 29.66 34.29 -7.55
N ARG A 15 30.11 35.34 -6.86
CA ARG A 15 30.58 35.31 -5.47
C ARG A 15 29.42 35.67 -4.55
N PHE A 16 28.99 34.73 -3.71
CA PHE A 16 28.07 35.00 -2.61
C PHE A 16 28.89 35.11 -1.32
N ASP A 17 29.24 36.34 -0.96
CA ASP A 17 29.76 36.65 0.37
C ASP A 17 28.54 36.98 1.26
N GLY A 18 28.02 35.94 1.92
CA GLY A 18 26.93 36.01 2.89
C GLY A 18 27.43 35.65 4.27
N GLU A 19 28.08 36.60 4.94
CA GLU A 19 28.57 36.52 6.31
C GLU A 19 27.40 36.68 7.30
N LEU A 20 26.89 35.56 7.84
CA LEU A 20 25.97 35.58 8.97
C LEU A 20 26.76 35.34 10.26
N ALA A 21 26.95 36.44 10.99
CA ALA A 21 27.56 36.47 12.31
C ALA A 21 26.77 35.61 13.31
N VAL A 22 27.47 34.68 13.94
CA VAL A 22 27.01 33.91 15.10
C VAL A 22 27.02 34.82 16.32
N ASN A 23 25.86 34.97 16.96
CA ASN A 23 25.72 35.66 18.25
C ASN A 23 25.72 34.62 19.39
N PRO A 24 26.77 34.54 20.24
CA PRO A 24 26.80 33.61 21.36
C PRO A 24 26.29 34.30 22.64
N HIS A 25 24.97 34.34 22.85
CA HIS A 25 24.41 34.65 24.15
C HIS A 25 24.25 33.38 25.01
N ASN A 26 25.34 33.11 25.72
CA ASN A 26 25.42 32.72 27.12
C ASN A 26 24.07 32.70 27.88
N ILE A 27 23.51 31.51 28.11
CA ILE A 27 22.49 31.29 29.16
C ILE A 27 23.07 30.31 30.16
N SER A 28 23.42 30.87 31.31
CA SER A 28 23.83 30.18 32.51
C SER A 28 22.64 29.48 33.16
N ASN A 29 22.89 28.23 33.54
CA ASN A 29 22.07 27.42 34.44
C ASN A 29 21.89 28.11 35.80
N PRO A 30 20.67 28.14 36.36
CA PRO A 30 20.50 28.11 37.81
C PRO A 30 20.06 26.71 38.24
N ALA A 31 20.96 26.03 38.93
CA ALA A 31 20.61 24.95 39.84
C ALA A 31 19.70 25.51 40.95
N GLY A 32 18.56 24.84 41.19
CA GLY A 32 17.65 25.14 42.29
C GLY A 32 16.78 23.92 42.63
N PRO A 33 16.40 23.72 43.90
CA PRO A 33 16.25 22.39 44.47
C PRO A 33 14.79 21.92 44.64
N GLY A 34 14.64 20.59 44.66
CA GLY A 34 13.72 19.81 45.50
C GLY A 34 12.31 20.34 45.76
N VAL A 35 11.33 19.70 45.10
CA VAL A 35 10.00 19.49 45.67
C VAL A 35 9.60 18.04 45.43
N GLY A 36 9.48 17.30 46.53
CA GLY A 36 8.95 15.95 46.54
C GLY A 36 7.45 15.96 46.30
N PHE A 37 7.00 15.09 45.41
CA PHE A 37 5.59 14.70 45.34
C PHE A 37 5.43 13.30 45.92
N THR A 38 4.89 13.31 47.13
CA THR A 38 4.27 12.18 47.81
C THR A 38 3.05 11.70 47.04
N GLY A 39 2.96 10.39 46.84
CA GLY A 39 1.71 9.64 46.93
C GLY A 39 0.70 9.79 45.78
N TYR A 40 0.67 8.78 44.91
CA TYR A 40 -0.58 8.37 44.26
C TYR A 40 -0.86 6.90 44.58
N PRO A 41 -2.13 6.55 44.90
CA PRO A 41 -2.48 5.29 45.51
C PRO A 41 -2.56 4.14 44.51
N LEU A 42 -2.21 2.96 45.04
CA LEU A 42 -2.48 1.63 44.49
C LEU A 42 -3.95 1.51 44.07
N MET A 43 -4.19 1.47 42.75
CA MET A 43 -5.45 0.98 42.21
C MET A 43 -5.48 -0.54 42.38
N GLN A 44 -6.29 -0.95 43.36
CA GLN A 44 -6.60 -2.34 43.68
C GLN A 44 -7.23 -3.07 42.49
N ASN A 45 -6.69 -4.26 42.26
CA ASN A 45 -7.34 -5.44 41.69
C ASN A 45 -8.85 -5.47 41.97
N ARG A 46 -9.65 -5.34 40.90
CA ARG A 46 -11.03 -5.84 40.90
C ARG A 46 -11.07 -7.14 40.09
N HIS A 47 -11.30 -8.23 40.81
CA HIS A 47 -11.77 -9.50 40.27
C HIS A 47 -12.96 -9.27 39.34
N GLN A 48 -12.76 -9.47 38.05
CA GLN A 48 -13.84 -9.77 37.12
C GLN A 48 -14.16 -11.26 37.25
N LYS A 49 -15.43 -11.52 37.55
CA LYS A 49 -16.03 -12.85 37.64
C LYS A 49 -15.99 -13.55 36.27
N PRO A 50 -15.87 -14.89 36.23
CA PRO A 50 -16.00 -15.64 35.00
C PRO A 50 -17.41 -15.46 34.40
N VAL A 51 -17.46 -15.24 33.09
CA VAL A 51 -18.69 -15.28 32.30
C VAL A 51 -18.94 -16.75 31.99
N ASP A 52 -19.99 -17.31 32.61
CA ASP A 52 -20.49 -18.63 32.28
C ASP A 52 -21.03 -18.61 30.84
N TRP A 53 -20.43 -19.44 29.99
CA TRP A 53 -20.97 -19.74 28.67
C TRP A 53 -22.17 -20.67 28.86
N VAL A 54 -23.36 -20.16 28.59
CA VAL A 54 -24.57 -20.97 28.51
C VAL A 54 -24.65 -21.50 27.08
N ASP A 55 -24.57 -22.82 26.95
CA ASP A 55 -24.80 -23.55 25.71
C ASP A 55 -26.26 -23.35 25.25
N GLU A 56 -26.48 -22.45 24.28
CA GLU A 56 -27.73 -22.43 23.51
C GLU A 56 -27.66 -23.50 22.42
N ALA A 57 -28.16 -24.68 22.78
CA ALA A 57 -28.50 -25.76 21.87
C ALA A 57 -29.64 -25.31 20.95
N TRP A 58 -29.35 -25.17 19.65
CA TRP A 58 -30.38 -25.06 18.63
C TRP A 58 -30.95 -26.44 18.31
N ASP A 59 -32.12 -26.72 18.89
CA ASP A 59 -33.01 -27.81 18.48
C ASP A 59 -33.51 -27.56 17.05
N LEU A 60 -33.11 -28.41 16.10
CA LEU A 60 -33.70 -28.49 14.77
C LEU A 60 -34.85 -29.51 14.78
N PRO A 61 -36.10 -29.11 14.51
CA PRO A 61 -37.21 -30.04 14.46
C PRO A 61 -37.25 -30.78 13.11
N GLY A 62 -37.15 -32.11 13.20
CA GLY A 62 -37.98 -33.07 12.48
C GLY A 62 -38.07 -32.97 10.96
N MET A 63 -37.30 -33.82 10.25
CA MET A 63 -37.71 -34.30 8.93
C MET A 63 -38.13 -35.76 8.98
N VAL A 64 -39.42 -35.94 8.72
CA VAL A 64 -40.17 -37.19 8.72
C VAL A 64 -39.91 -37.99 7.45
N SER A 65 -39.80 -39.30 7.67
CA SER A 65 -39.79 -40.40 6.71
C SER A 65 -40.81 -40.29 5.56
N GLY A 66 -40.31 -40.47 4.33
CA GLY A 66 -40.88 -41.39 3.34
C GLY A 66 -42.04 -40.90 2.47
N LYS A 67 -41.80 -40.84 1.15
CA LYS A 67 -42.71 -41.33 0.09
C LYS A 67 -41.98 -41.40 -1.26
N LYS A 68 -41.97 -42.59 -1.88
CA LYS A 68 -41.49 -42.81 -3.24
C LYS A 68 -42.52 -42.26 -4.24
N CYS A 69 -42.26 -41.10 -4.83
CA CYS A 69 -43.08 -40.56 -5.92
C CYS A 69 -42.51 -40.98 -7.28
N LYS A 70 -43.32 -41.78 -8.00
CA LYS A 70 -43.08 -42.23 -9.37
C LYS A 70 -43.56 -41.12 -10.33
N TYR A 71 -42.70 -40.15 -10.64
CA TYR A 71 -43.02 -39.09 -11.61
C TYR A 71 -42.68 -39.55 -13.03
N ARG A 72 -43.73 -39.82 -13.81
CA ARG A 72 -43.68 -40.15 -15.24
C ARG A 72 -44.00 -38.88 -16.03
N ILE A 73 -43.03 -38.43 -16.83
CA ILE A 73 -43.19 -37.63 -18.06
C ILE A 73 -44.19 -36.47 -17.97
N HIS A 74 -43.85 -35.43 -17.20
CA HIS A 74 -44.27 -34.03 -17.43
C HIS A 74 -43.14 -33.06 -17.03
N LEU A 75 -41.89 -33.53 -17.04
CA LEU A 75 -40.73 -32.85 -16.46
C LEU A 75 -40.26 -31.64 -17.29
N LEU A 76 -40.46 -31.63 -18.61
CA LEU A 76 -39.97 -30.56 -19.48
C LEU A 76 -40.79 -29.26 -19.38
N SER A 77 -42.11 -29.33 -19.17
CA SER A 77 -42.95 -28.13 -19.03
C SER A 77 -42.81 -27.48 -17.65
N LEU A 78 -42.48 -28.27 -16.62
CA LEU A 78 -42.27 -27.76 -15.27
C LEU A 78 -40.88 -27.12 -15.12
N ILE A 79 -39.85 -27.64 -15.80
CA ILE A 79 -38.50 -27.04 -15.79
C ILE A 79 -38.51 -25.65 -16.45
N ILE A 80 -39.24 -25.44 -17.55
CA ILE A 80 -39.33 -24.12 -18.21
C ILE A 80 -40.10 -23.12 -17.35
N GLY A 81 -41.18 -23.56 -16.67
CA GLY A 81 -41.92 -22.73 -15.73
C GLY A 81 -41.10 -22.34 -14.49
N VAL A 82 -40.39 -23.30 -13.90
CA VAL A 82 -39.55 -23.09 -12.72
C VAL A 82 -38.31 -22.24 -13.05
N LEU A 83 -37.68 -22.42 -14.22
CA LEU A 83 -36.62 -21.50 -14.69
C LEU A 83 -37.15 -20.08 -14.90
N SER A 84 -38.34 -19.92 -15.47
CA SER A 84 -38.92 -18.59 -15.73
C SER A 84 -39.29 -17.86 -14.42
N THR A 85 -39.75 -18.58 -13.40
CA THR A 85 -40.00 -17.99 -12.07
C THR A 85 -38.73 -17.77 -11.26
N LEU A 86 -37.69 -18.60 -11.42
CA LEU A 86 -36.36 -18.38 -10.83
C LEU A 86 -35.67 -17.16 -11.44
N TYR A 87 -35.89 -16.87 -12.72
CA TYR A 87 -35.39 -15.65 -13.38
C TYR A 87 -36.11 -14.37 -12.91
N LEU A 88 -37.35 -14.46 -12.42
CA LEU A 88 -38.14 -13.29 -11.98
C LEU A 88 -38.06 -13.00 -10.48
N GLN A 89 -37.53 -13.93 -9.67
CA GLN A 89 -37.35 -13.76 -8.22
C GLN A 89 -35.91 -13.52 -7.79
N CYS A 90 -34.96 -13.53 -8.74
CA CYS A 90 -33.61 -13.02 -8.48
C CYS A 90 -33.66 -11.48 -8.49
N ASN A 91 -34.22 -10.91 -7.43
CA ASN A 91 -33.92 -9.53 -7.05
C ASN A 91 -32.42 -9.49 -6.72
N ILE A 92 -31.60 -8.99 -7.64
CA ILE A 92 -30.15 -8.80 -7.49
C ILE A 92 -29.83 -7.77 -6.38
N SER A 93 -30.85 -7.20 -5.72
CA SER A 93 -30.71 -6.17 -4.70
C SER A 93 -30.11 -6.62 -3.36
N GLU A 94 -29.75 -7.90 -3.16
CA GLU A 94 -29.10 -8.38 -1.93
C GLU A 94 -27.99 -9.41 -2.17
N LEU A 95 -27.26 -9.33 -3.30
CA LEU A 95 -25.94 -9.94 -3.31
C LEU A 95 -25.02 -9.00 -2.52
N ASP A 96 -24.76 -9.35 -1.26
CA ASP A 96 -23.85 -8.62 -0.37
C ASP A 96 -22.43 -8.72 -0.95
N CYS A 97 -22.15 -7.83 -1.91
CA CYS A 97 -20.85 -7.70 -2.53
C CYS A 97 -19.87 -7.30 -1.43
N ARG A 98 -19.05 -8.26 -1.00
CA ARG A 98 -17.93 -7.95 -0.11
C ARG A 98 -17.03 -6.95 -0.82
N PHE A 99 -16.52 -6.00 -0.06
CA PHE A 99 -15.61 -4.95 -0.54
C PHE A 99 -14.34 -5.52 -1.21
N GLU A 100 -14.06 -6.81 -1.02
CA GLU A 100 -12.91 -7.51 -1.60
C GLU A 100 -13.12 -8.06 -3.02
N ASP A 101 -14.33 -8.02 -3.62
CA ASP A 101 -14.59 -8.61 -4.93
C ASP A 101 -14.69 -7.56 -6.06
N PRO A 102 -13.62 -7.31 -6.85
CA PRO A 102 -13.59 -6.28 -7.90
C PRO A 102 -14.53 -6.57 -9.07
N THR A 103 -15.11 -7.78 -9.15
CA THR A 103 -16.11 -8.16 -10.16
C THR A 103 -17.51 -7.61 -9.87
N CYS A 104 -17.73 -7.09 -8.67
CA CYS A 104 -19.05 -6.64 -8.19
C CYS A 104 -19.39 -5.17 -8.51
N ASN A 105 -18.55 -4.45 -9.27
CA ASN A 105 -18.91 -3.12 -9.76
C ASN A 105 -19.67 -3.24 -11.10
N PRO A 106 -20.99 -2.97 -11.15
CA PRO A 106 -21.77 -3.10 -12.38
C PRO A 106 -21.32 -2.12 -13.49
N MET A 107 -20.55 -1.08 -13.18
CA MET A 107 -19.93 -0.20 -14.17
C MET A 107 -18.62 -0.76 -14.77
N ALA A 108 -17.95 -1.68 -14.07
CA ALA A 108 -16.72 -2.30 -14.57
C ALA A 108 -17.00 -3.40 -15.61
N VAL A 109 -18.11 -4.14 -15.47
CA VAL A 109 -18.50 -5.21 -16.38
C VAL A 109 -18.98 -4.68 -17.74
N VAL A 110 -19.66 -3.53 -17.77
CA VAL A 110 -20.16 -2.93 -19.03
C VAL A 110 -19.03 -2.31 -19.87
N LEU A 111 -17.89 -1.95 -19.27
CA LEU A 111 -16.72 -1.44 -20.00
C LEU A 111 -15.84 -2.55 -20.63
N LEU A 112 -15.99 -3.80 -20.20
CA LEU A 112 -15.17 -4.91 -20.71
C LEU A 112 -15.69 -5.53 -22.02
N ASP A 113 -16.97 -5.38 -22.36
CA ASP A 113 -17.55 -6.05 -23.54
C ASP A 113 -17.55 -5.17 -24.82
N SER A 114 -17.24 -3.87 -24.71
CA SER A 114 -17.17 -2.97 -25.88
C SER A 114 -15.78 -2.84 -26.52
N SER A 115 -14.75 -3.54 -26.03
CA SER A 115 -13.36 -3.37 -26.49
C SER A 115 -12.88 -4.40 -27.52
N ASN A 116 -13.73 -5.31 -28.01
CA ASN A 116 -13.35 -6.38 -28.95
C ASN A 116 -12.95 -5.91 -30.37
N GLY A 117 -12.74 -4.61 -30.60
CA GLY A 117 -12.22 -4.05 -31.85
C GLY A 117 -11.20 -2.92 -31.67
N VAL A 118 -10.80 -2.59 -30.44
CA VAL A 118 -9.78 -1.57 -30.21
C VAL A 118 -8.43 -2.24 -30.43
N SER A 119 -7.79 -1.87 -31.53
CA SER A 119 -6.38 -2.16 -31.76
C SER A 119 -5.64 -1.80 -30.48
N THR A 120 -5.00 -2.78 -29.85
CA THR A 120 -4.12 -2.56 -28.71
C THR A 120 -3.27 -1.35 -29.04
N PRO A 121 -3.46 -0.20 -28.37
CA PRO A 121 -2.55 0.91 -28.60
C PRO A 121 -1.19 0.32 -28.32
N THR A 122 -0.31 0.34 -29.31
CA THR A 122 1.11 0.12 -29.13
C THR A 122 1.54 1.22 -28.19
N GLY A 123 1.35 0.97 -26.89
CA GLY A 123 1.51 1.94 -25.84
C GLY A 123 2.90 2.48 -26.00
N THR A 124 2.98 3.79 -26.17
CA THR A 124 4.20 4.54 -25.93
C THR A 124 4.68 4.05 -24.57
N GLY A 125 5.71 3.18 -24.57
CA GLY A 125 6.10 2.45 -23.38
C GLY A 125 6.27 3.43 -22.23
N THR A 126 5.73 3.10 -21.06
CA THR A 126 5.81 4.00 -19.92
C THR A 126 7.25 4.45 -19.74
N THR A 127 7.46 5.77 -19.69
CA THR A 127 8.80 6.37 -19.64
C THR A 127 9.34 6.55 -18.23
N SER A 128 8.51 6.34 -17.21
CA SER A 128 8.84 6.58 -15.80
C SER A 128 7.93 5.78 -14.86
N ILE A 129 8.43 5.45 -13.68
CA ILE A 129 7.62 4.98 -12.55
C ILE A 129 7.49 6.13 -11.57
N HIS A 130 6.28 6.41 -11.08
CA HIS A 130 6.06 7.43 -10.06
C HIS A 130 5.84 6.78 -8.70
N LEU A 131 6.53 7.28 -7.67
CA LEU A 131 6.27 6.95 -6.27
C LEU A 131 5.45 8.06 -5.63
N PHE A 132 4.41 7.65 -4.90
CA PHE A 132 3.58 8.51 -4.07
C PHE A 132 3.21 7.76 -2.78
N ALA A 133 2.82 8.49 -1.74
CA ALA A 133 2.44 7.89 -0.47
C ALA A 133 0.92 7.85 -0.30
N SER A 134 0.43 6.99 0.59
CA SER A 134 -0.96 7.06 1.03
C SER A 134 -1.25 8.36 1.77
N ASN A 135 -2.46 8.88 1.65
CA ASN A 135 -2.87 10.07 2.39
C ASN A 135 -3.28 9.77 3.85
N ALA A 136 -3.59 8.51 4.16
CA ALA A 136 -3.95 8.05 5.50
C ALA A 136 -2.92 7.09 6.12
N LEU A 137 -3.01 6.95 7.44
CA LEU A 137 -2.25 5.97 8.24
C LEU A 137 -3.06 4.68 8.39
N HIS A 138 -2.39 3.54 8.30
CA HIS A 138 -3.04 2.22 8.31
C HIS A 138 -2.28 1.20 9.14
N PRO A 139 -2.98 0.26 9.81
CA PRO A 139 -2.37 -0.90 10.42
C PRO A 139 -1.76 -1.85 9.36
N GLY A 140 -1.03 -2.86 9.82
CA GLY A 140 -0.33 -3.84 8.97
C GLY A 140 -1.20 -4.92 8.31
N ASN A 141 -2.52 -4.75 8.24
CA ASN A 141 -3.48 -5.73 7.73
C ASN A 141 -4.03 -5.37 6.33
N TRP A 142 -3.15 -5.30 5.33
CA TRP A 142 -3.49 -4.96 3.95
C TRP A 142 -4.24 -6.04 3.16
N GLY A 143 -4.36 -7.25 3.69
CA GLY A 143 -4.90 -8.38 2.95
C GLY A 143 -3.89 -8.86 1.90
N ASN A 144 -4.37 -9.26 0.72
CA ASN A 144 -3.51 -9.77 -0.34
C ASN A 144 -2.94 -8.62 -1.21
N ARG A 145 -2.05 -8.99 -2.14
CA ARG A 145 -1.44 -8.05 -3.11
C ARG A 145 -2.49 -7.21 -3.85
N SER A 146 -3.55 -7.84 -4.35
CA SER A 146 -4.59 -7.17 -5.12
C SER A 146 -5.31 -6.09 -4.31
N THR A 147 -5.62 -6.35 -3.03
CA THR A 147 -6.20 -5.37 -2.12
C THR A 147 -5.30 -4.15 -1.95
N SER A 148 -3.99 -4.36 -1.71
CA SER A 148 -3.03 -3.25 -1.57
C SER A 148 -2.84 -2.44 -2.85
N SER A 149 -2.79 -3.08 -4.02
CA SER A 149 -2.71 -2.40 -5.32
C SER A 149 -3.99 -1.62 -5.64
N PHE A 150 -5.16 -2.16 -5.30
CA PHE A 150 -6.42 -1.44 -5.43
C PHE A 150 -6.45 -0.20 -4.54
N ALA A 151 -5.96 -0.31 -3.31
CA ALA A 151 -5.82 0.84 -2.42
C ALA A 151 -4.90 1.92 -3.03
N CYS A 152 -3.78 1.54 -3.66
CA CYS A 152 -2.94 2.49 -4.40
C CYS A 152 -3.67 3.18 -5.55
N SER A 153 -4.46 2.45 -6.34
CA SER A 153 -5.23 3.04 -7.43
C SER A 153 -6.28 4.03 -6.92
N SER A 154 -6.95 3.71 -5.80
CA SER A 154 -7.89 4.61 -5.14
C SER A 154 -7.22 5.87 -4.62
N GLU A 155 -6.05 5.76 -3.97
CA GLU A 155 -5.25 6.91 -3.52
C GLU A 155 -4.84 7.79 -4.70
N ARG A 156 -4.32 7.20 -5.78
CA ARG A 156 -3.89 7.95 -6.97
C ARG A 156 -5.05 8.72 -7.60
N THR A 157 -6.17 8.06 -7.84
CA THR A 157 -7.33 8.67 -8.50
C THR A 157 -8.02 9.72 -7.62
N THR A 158 -7.81 9.69 -6.30
CA THR A 158 -8.40 10.66 -5.36
C THR A 158 -7.47 11.86 -5.12
N TYR A 159 -6.19 11.61 -4.85
CA TYR A 159 -5.25 12.64 -4.36
C TYR A 159 -4.13 13.00 -5.34
N TYR A 160 -3.85 12.15 -6.32
CA TYR A 160 -2.75 12.31 -7.28
C TYR A 160 -3.26 12.29 -8.74
N THR A 161 -4.33 13.04 -9.01
CA THR A 161 -5.04 13.05 -10.31
C THR A 161 -4.19 13.52 -11.48
N SER A 162 -3.03 14.15 -11.23
CA SER A 162 -2.06 14.53 -12.26
C SER A 162 -1.24 13.35 -12.78
N LEU A 163 -1.17 12.24 -12.04
CA LEU A 163 -0.43 11.04 -12.43
C LEU A 163 -1.27 10.21 -13.41
N ALA A 164 -0.95 10.33 -14.69
CA ALA A 164 -1.59 9.61 -15.80
C ALA A 164 -1.11 8.15 -15.93
N CYS A 165 -1.04 7.43 -14.81
CA CYS A 165 -0.66 6.03 -14.76
C CYS A 165 -1.83 5.10 -15.15
N SER A 166 -1.49 3.92 -15.64
CA SER A 166 -2.44 2.86 -16.01
C SER A 166 -2.44 1.69 -15.03
N ASN A 167 -1.32 1.50 -14.33
CA ASN A 167 -1.14 0.45 -13.34
C ASN A 167 -0.71 1.06 -12.00
N ASP A 168 -1.07 0.38 -10.92
CA ASP A 168 -0.77 0.78 -9.55
C ASP A 168 -0.31 -0.46 -8.75
N LEU A 169 0.72 -0.31 -7.92
CA LEU A 169 1.28 -1.37 -7.08
C LEU A 169 1.72 -0.82 -5.72
N ALA A 170 1.34 -1.46 -4.62
CA ALA A 170 1.89 -1.10 -3.32
C ALA A 170 3.34 -1.59 -3.18
N LEU A 171 4.25 -0.72 -2.69
CA LEU A 171 5.64 -1.02 -2.34
C LEU A 171 5.69 -1.82 -1.03
N LEU A 172 5.12 -3.02 -1.07
CA LEU A 172 5.07 -3.99 0.02
C LEU A 172 5.61 -5.31 -0.50
N SER A 173 6.50 -5.99 0.20
CA SER A 173 6.87 -7.36 -0.17
C SER A 173 5.95 -8.36 0.52
N TYR A 174 5.54 -9.40 -0.22
CA TYR A 174 4.68 -10.48 0.28
C TYR A 174 5.44 -11.81 0.23
N PRO A 175 5.12 -12.80 1.07
CA PRO A 175 5.68 -14.14 0.97
C PRO A 175 5.53 -14.72 -0.45
N GLY A 176 6.65 -14.98 -1.12
CA GLY A 176 6.67 -15.48 -2.50
C GLY A 176 6.53 -14.41 -3.61
N ASP A 177 6.35 -13.14 -3.24
CA ASP A 177 6.22 -12.02 -4.17
C ASP A 177 7.03 -10.80 -3.66
N PRO A 178 8.38 -10.86 -3.76
CA PRO A 178 9.27 -9.79 -3.35
C PRO A 178 9.18 -8.58 -4.29
N MET A 179 9.45 -7.38 -3.78
CA MET A 179 9.47 -6.17 -4.60
C MET A 179 10.60 -6.16 -5.66
N SER A 180 11.70 -6.87 -5.44
CA SER A 180 12.73 -7.07 -6.46
C SER A 180 12.24 -7.88 -7.67
N GLY A 181 11.15 -8.64 -7.52
CA GLY A 181 10.51 -9.41 -8.60
C GLY A 181 9.44 -8.64 -9.38
N ALA A 182 9.11 -7.41 -8.99
CA ALA A 182 7.93 -6.71 -9.49
C ALA A 182 7.93 -6.44 -10.99
N THR A 183 9.11 -6.34 -11.62
CA THR A 183 9.23 -6.20 -13.07
C THR A 183 8.74 -7.46 -13.80
N GLY A 184 9.02 -8.65 -13.26
CA GLY A 184 8.60 -9.93 -13.83
C GLY A 184 7.20 -10.36 -13.43
N THR A 185 6.79 -10.12 -12.17
CA THR A 185 5.50 -10.59 -11.63
C THR A 185 4.34 -9.63 -11.90
N HIS A 186 4.60 -8.31 -11.87
CA HIS A 186 3.56 -7.27 -11.96
C HIS A 186 3.69 -6.40 -13.21
N GLY A 187 4.68 -6.65 -14.08
CA GLY A 187 4.87 -5.88 -15.31
C GLY A 187 5.38 -4.45 -15.07
N VAL A 188 6.01 -4.18 -13.93
CA VAL A 188 6.66 -2.90 -13.67
C VAL A 188 7.78 -2.69 -14.71
N PRO A 189 7.86 -1.55 -15.42
CA PRO A 189 8.86 -1.36 -16.46
C PRO A 189 10.29 -1.43 -15.90
N ALA A 190 11.13 -2.23 -16.53
CA ALA A 190 12.55 -2.28 -16.18
C ALA A 190 13.30 -1.11 -16.85
N GLY A 191 14.30 -0.55 -16.16
CA GLY A 191 15.23 0.42 -16.74
C GLY A 191 14.66 1.82 -17.00
N VAL A 192 13.49 2.15 -16.46
CA VAL A 192 12.93 3.51 -16.50
C VAL A 192 13.18 4.24 -15.18
N PRO A 193 13.38 5.58 -15.20
CA PRO A 193 13.57 6.35 -13.99
C PRO A 193 12.38 6.24 -13.04
N ILE A 194 12.70 6.32 -11.75
CA ILE A 194 11.73 6.37 -10.67
C ILE A 194 11.67 7.81 -10.19
N LEU A 195 10.50 8.42 -10.31
CA LEU A 195 10.22 9.81 -10.03
C LEU A 195 9.28 9.93 -8.82
N SER A 196 9.24 11.09 -8.17
CA SER A 196 8.16 11.45 -7.25
C SER A 196 6.90 11.93 -8.00
N GLU A 197 5.86 12.31 -7.26
CA GLU A 197 4.69 12.99 -7.84
C GLU A 197 4.99 14.34 -8.51
N THR A 198 6.15 14.96 -8.21
CA THR A 198 6.57 16.25 -8.79
C THR A 198 7.74 16.09 -9.77
N ASP A 199 7.88 14.91 -10.36
CA ASP A 199 8.94 14.58 -11.34
C ASP A 199 10.39 14.68 -10.82
N ALA A 200 10.60 14.70 -9.50
CA ALA A 200 11.94 14.63 -8.94
C ALA A 200 12.47 13.20 -9.02
N VAL A 201 13.67 13.01 -9.57
CA VAL A 201 14.28 11.68 -9.71
C VAL A 201 14.66 11.14 -8.33
N ILE A 202 14.06 10.01 -7.96
CA ILE A 202 14.39 9.23 -6.76
C ILE A 202 15.51 8.25 -7.08
N ASP A 203 15.36 7.54 -8.22
CA ASP A 203 16.36 6.62 -8.74
C ASP A 203 16.24 6.44 -10.26
N THR A 204 17.17 5.69 -10.84
CA THR A 204 17.32 5.46 -12.28
C THR A 204 16.58 4.23 -12.79
N SER A 205 16.27 3.26 -11.92
CA SER A 205 15.53 2.04 -12.27
C SER A 205 15.08 1.25 -11.05
N MET A 206 14.17 0.29 -11.24
CA MET A 206 13.78 -0.69 -10.20
C MET A 206 14.98 -1.51 -9.67
N ALA A 207 15.96 -1.81 -10.53
CA ALA A 207 17.15 -2.55 -10.10
C ALA A 207 18.06 -1.68 -9.22
N ALA A 208 18.21 -0.40 -9.57
CA ALA A 208 18.99 0.56 -8.78
C ALA A 208 18.30 0.87 -7.44
N LEU A 209 16.96 0.98 -7.42
CA LEU A 209 16.20 1.20 -6.19
C LEU A 209 16.50 0.18 -5.08
N PHE A 210 16.80 -1.06 -5.46
CA PHE A 210 17.06 -2.18 -4.55
C PHE A 210 18.52 -2.67 -4.59
N ASP A 211 19.48 -1.80 -4.93
CA ASP A 211 20.91 -2.14 -4.92
C ASP A 211 21.60 -1.93 -3.56
N GLY A 212 20.82 -1.50 -2.56
CA GLY A 212 21.27 -1.18 -1.20
C GLY A 212 21.20 0.30 -0.83
N SER A 213 21.00 1.19 -1.82
CA SER A 213 20.78 2.62 -1.61
C SER A 213 19.77 3.20 -2.60
N ILE A 214 19.30 4.42 -2.34
CA ILE A 214 18.56 5.22 -3.32
C ILE A 214 19.30 6.53 -3.58
N ALA A 215 19.28 7.00 -4.82
CA ALA A 215 20.02 8.20 -5.21
C ALA A 215 19.55 9.46 -4.45
N GLN A 216 18.25 9.55 -4.16
CA GLN A 216 17.65 10.66 -3.43
C GLN A 216 16.61 10.16 -2.43
N SER A 217 16.64 10.68 -1.19
CA SER A 217 15.64 10.29 -0.17
C SER A 217 14.24 10.70 -0.60
N LEU A 218 13.23 9.91 -0.22
CA LEU A 218 11.82 10.19 -0.55
C LEU A 218 11.38 11.58 -0.08
N ASN A 219 11.82 11.98 1.12
CA ASN A 219 11.55 13.31 1.66
C ASN A 219 12.17 14.43 0.80
N ALA A 220 13.39 14.24 0.30
CA ALA A 220 14.04 15.23 -0.57
C ALA A 220 13.42 15.27 -1.97
N ALA A 221 12.92 14.14 -2.47
CA ALA A 221 12.17 14.06 -3.73
C ALA A 221 10.75 14.62 -3.65
N GLY A 222 10.30 15.01 -2.45
CA GLY A 222 8.95 15.53 -2.27
C GLY A 222 7.90 14.45 -2.45
N VAL A 223 8.19 13.19 -2.10
CA VAL A 223 7.12 12.20 -1.87
C VAL A 223 6.39 12.65 -0.62
N THR A 224 5.35 13.45 -0.81
CA THR A 224 4.65 14.15 0.26
C THR A 224 3.79 13.17 1.07
N THR A 225 3.13 13.66 2.13
CA THR A 225 2.23 12.92 3.04
C THR A 225 2.80 11.72 3.78
N ILE A 226 3.93 11.15 3.37
CA ILE A 226 4.56 10.05 4.09
C ILE A 226 5.03 10.55 5.46
N GLY A 227 4.50 9.97 6.54
CA GLY A 227 5.06 10.16 7.88
C GLY A 227 6.55 9.80 7.90
N THR A 228 7.23 10.02 9.02
CA THR A 228 8.68 9.70 9.13
C THR A 228 9.00 8.26 8.69
N ARG A 229 8.04 7.34 8.87
CA ARG A 229 8.16 5.93 8.58
C ARG A 229 6.93 5.39 7.83
N TYR A 230 7.11 4.30 7.11
CA TYR A 230 6.09 3.65 6.28
C TYR A 230 6.27 2.14 6.23
N TRP A 231 5.21 1.40 5.95
CA TRP A 231 5.25 -0.05 5.78
C TRP A 231 5.97 -0.45 4.49
N THR A 232 6.82 -1.47 4.57
CA THR A 232 7.53 -2.03 3.41
C THR A 232 7.55 -3.56 3.40
N GLY A 233 7.77 -4.22 4.55
CA GLY A 233 8.04 -5.66 4.59
C GLY A 233 9.22 -6.10 3.71
N THR A 234 10.10 -5.16 3.35
CA THR A 234 11.08 -5.33 2.26
C THR A 234 12.49 -5.11 2.80
N LEU A 235 13.43 -6.00 2.44
CA LEU A 235 14.84 -5.85 2.75
C LEU A 235 15.54 -4.92 1.75
N GLN A 236 16.82 -4.62 2.00
CA GLN A 236 17.59 -3.67 1.19
C GLN A 236 17.74 -4.08 -0.29
N ASP A 237 17.67 -5.39 -0.57
CA ASP A 237 17.79 -5.99 -1.90
C ASP A 237 16.42 -6.22 -2.57
N GLY A 238 15.35 -5.65 -2.00
CA GLY A 238 13.98 -5.82 -2.48
C GLY A 238 13.36 -7.18 -2.16
N SER A 239 14.08 -8.07 -1.46
CA SER A 239 13.53 -9.35 -1.01
C SER A 239 12.56 -9.18 0.16
N VAL A 240 11.78 -10.23 0.44
CA VAL A 240 10.79 -10.22 1.53
C VAL A 240 11.50 -10.28 2.88
N ALA A 241 11.17 -9.34 3.77
CA ALA A 241 11.63 -9.38 5.16
C ALA A 241 10.87 -10.44 5.97
N THR A 242 11.48 -10.95 7.05
CA THR A 242 10.81 -11.90 7.97
C THR A 242 9.56 -11.29 8.62
N ASP A 243 9.63 -10.01 8.98
CA ASP A 243 8.54 -9.27 9.61
C ASP A 243 7.69 -8.57 8.54
N HIS A 244 6.55 -9.18 8.23
CA HIS A 244 5.62 -8.74 7.19
C HIS A 244 4.15 -8.91 7.63
N CYS A 245 3.84 -8.74 8.92
CA CYS A 245 2.46 -8.80 9.45
C CYS A 245 1.66 -10.03 9.01
N ASN A 246 2.29 -11.21 9.07
CA ASN A 246 1.73 -12.47 8.60
C ASN A 246 1.26 -12.44 7.12
N GLY A 247 2.07 -11.87 6.24
CA GLY A 247 1.70 -11.66 4.83
C GLY A 247 0.69 -10.52 4.68
N TRP A 248 0.79 -9.51 5.55
CA TRP A 248 -0.12 -8.39 5.68
C TRP A 248 -1.56 -8.78 5.98
N THR A 249 -1.79 -9.93 6.60
CA THR A 249 -3.15 -10.39 6.97
C THR A 249 -3.50 -10.11 8.42
N ASP A 250 -2.53 -9.68 9.25
CA ASP A 250 -2.72 -9.51 10.69
C ASP A 250 -2.28 -8.13 11.17
N GLY A 251 -3.21 -7.41 11.79
CA GLY A 251 -3.02 -6.05 12.34
C GLY A 251 -2.95 -6.02 13.86
N THR A 252 -2.69 -7.15 14.51
CA THR A 252 -2.63 -7.27 15.97
C THR A 252 -1.21 -7.07 16.50
N PRO A 253 -1.03 -6.77 17.80
CA PRO A 253 0.29 -6.63 18.39
C PRO A 253 1.09 -7.95 18.48
N GLY A 254 0.49 -9.10 18.18
CA GLY A 254 1.17 -10.41 18.18
C GLY A 254 2.09 -10.64 16.97
N PHE A 255 1.99 -9.79 15.95
CA PHE A 255 2.81 -9.83 14.75
C PHE A 255 3.57 -8.53 14.55
N SER A 256 4.65 -8.61 13.78
CA SER A 256 5.50 -7.48 13.45
C SER A 256 5.64 -7.29 11.95
N GLY A 257 5.87 -6.04 11.54
CA GLY A 257 6.14 -5.63 10.18
C GLY A 257 7.42 -4.79 10.10
N THR A 258 8.08 -4.87 8.95
CA THR A 258 9.25 -4.05 8.63
C THR A 258 8.80 -2.70 8.05
N ALA A 259 9.42 -1.62 8.53
CA ALA A 259 9.13 -0.25 8.11
C ALA A 259 10.39 0.50 7.62
N GLY A 260 10.19 1.34 6.61
CA GLY A 260 11.20 2.20 6.01
C GLY A 260 11.32 3.59 6.66
N LEU A 261 12.37 4.33 6.31
CA LEU A 261 12.62 5.71 6.76
C LEU A 261 12.74 6.68 5.58
N ARG A 262 11.81 7.64 5.47
CA ARG A 262 11.71 8.52 4.29
C ARG A 262 12.90 9.46 4.07
N THR A 263 13.66 9.74 5.13
CA THR A 263 14.82 10.65 5.10
C THR A 263 16.13 9.93 4.81
N SER A 264 16.11 8.61 4.70
CA SER A 264 17.31 7.83 4.44
C SER A 264 17.53 7.59 2.96
N THR A 265 18.80 7.41 2.58
CA THR A 265 19.24 6.96 1.26
C THR A 265 19.97 5.62 1.31
N ASN A 266 20.33 5.10 2.48
CA ASN A 266 20.91 3.76 2.63
C ASN A 266 19.82 2.74 2.93
N ASN A 267 20.19 1.47 3.13
CA ASN A 267 19.26 0.37 3.40
C ASN A 267 18.08 0.68 4.35
N THR A 268 18.27 1.51 5.37
CA THR A 268 17.18 1.93 6.27
C THR A 268 16.01 2.62 5.57
N TRP A 269 16.16 3.07 4.31
CA TRP A 269 15.03 3.53 3.51
C TRP A 269 13.96 2.44 3.38
N THR A 270 14.29 1.16 3.24
CA THR A 270 13.29 0.07 3.26
C THR A 270 13.16 -0.65 4.60
N ASN A 271 14.25 -0.81 5.36
CA ASN A 271 14.28 -1.72 6.53
C ASN A 271 14.80 -1.06 7.81
N SER A 272 14.31 0.13 8.15
CA SER A 272 14.79 0.88 9.31
C SER A 272 14.40 0.33 10.68
N GLU A 273 13.22 -0.28 10.79
CA GLU A 273 12.71 -0.77 12.08
C GLU A 273 11.70 -1.89 11.90
N ILE A 274 11.55 -2.67 12.98
CA ILE A 274 10.52 -3.70 13.14
C ILE A 274 9.55 -3.17 14.20
N VAL A 275 8.26 -3.17 13.88
CA VAL A 275 7.20 -2.65 14.76
C VAL A 275 5.99 -3.56 14.72
N THR A 276 5.21 -3.58 15.79
CA THR A 276 3.98 -4.36 15.86
C THR A 276 2.93 -3.87 14.86
N CYS A 277 2.16 -4.80 14.31
CA CYS A 277 1.26 -4.55 13.17
C CYS A 277 0.01 -3.76 13.50
N ASP A 278 -0.27 -3.52 14.79
CA ASP A 278 -1.32 -2.62 15.27
C ASP A 278 -0.94 -1.14 15.18
N ASN A 279 0.34 -0.82 14.97
CA ASN A 279 0.77 0.55 14.70
C ASN A 279 0.29 1.02 13.33
N THR A 280 -0.13 2.27 13.24
CA THR A 280 -0.59 2.85 11.98
C THR A 280 0.54 3.58 11.26
N ARG A 281 0.79 3.27 9.98
CA ARG A 281 1.81 3.92 9.14
C ARG A 281 1.29 4.18 7.73
N HIS A 282 1.97 5.05 7.00
CA HIS A 282 1.74 5.19 5.57
C HIS A 282 2.28 3.96 4.82
N TYR A 283 1.85 3.79 3.58
CA TYR A 283 2.48 2.90 2.60
C TYR A 283 2.83 3.72 1.36
N ILE A 284 3.73 3.17 0.54
CA ILE A 284 4.15 3.77 -0.73
C ILE A 284 3.50 3.01 -1.87
N CYS A 285 3.12 3.72 -2.90
CA CYS A 285 2.59 3.20 -4.14
C CYS A 285 3.52 3.54 -5.30
N LEU A 286 3.60 2.61 -6.24
CA LEU A 286 4.18 2.79 -7.56
C LEU A 286 3.04 2.95 -8.56
N CYS A 287 3.17 3.84 -9.52
CA CYS A 287 2.32 3.83 -10.71
C CYS A 287 3.10 4.06 -12.00
N TRP A 288 2.62 3.47 -13.09
CA TRP A 288 3.23 3.51 -14.43
C TRP A 288 2.18 3.27 -15.54
#